data_AF-A0A8T6W9V3-F1
#
_entry.id   AF-A0A8T6W9V3-F1
#
_cell.length_a   1.000
_cell.length_b   1.000
_cell.length_c   1.000
_cell.angle_alpha   90.00
_cell.angle_beta   90.00
_cell.angle_gamma   90.00
#
_symmetry.space_group_name_H-M   'P 1'
#
loop_
_entity.id
_entity.type
_entity.pdbx_description
1 polymer ?
#
loop_
_entity_poly.entity_id
_entity_poly.type
_entity_poly.pdbx_seq_one_letter_code
_entity_poly.pdbx_strand_id
1 'polypeptide(L)'
;HNSHQDYEAHKMYIYDPWNGLGILTKEAKIDPYIPKKGGRFKQELEGKIQDLVQSLNIIDSKLKGEKTIFVIHGLTQEVKGKTRLLSALRSWAISADLIRKRSLIILLGAAPAALLDEETNDLIANIEVGAGNDSEYE
;
A
#
# COMPACT_ATOMS: atom_id res chain seq x y z
N HIS A 1 10.32 23.37 9.77
CA HIS A 1 9.95 22.62 8.56
C HIS A 1 8.57 22.04 8.81
N ASN A 2 7.52 22.59 8.20
CA ASN A 2 6.14 22.16 8.47
C ASN A 2 5.86 20.83 7.75
N SER A 3 6.09 19.72 8.45
CA SER A 3 5.95 18.35 7.92
C SER A 3 4.55 18.05 7.40
N HIS A 4 3.49 18.65 7.97
CA HIS A 4 2.10 18.37 7.60
C HIS A 4 1.74 18.79 6.15
N GLN A 5 2.26 19.91 5.66
CA GLN A 5 1.97 20.38 4.30
C GLN A 5 2.62 19.53 3.20
N ASP A 6 3.72 18.84 3.52
CA ASP A 6 4.45 18.02 2.56
C ASP A 6 3.71 16.73 2.18
N TYR A 7 2.81 16.25 3.05
CA TYR A 7 2.03 15.01 2.86
C TYR A 7 0.71 15.22 2.12
N GLU A 8 0.15 16.43 2.08
CA GLU A 8 -1.04 16.73 1.26
C GLU A 8 -0.81 16.51 -0.23
N ALA A 9 0.46 16.52 -0.67
CA ALA A 9 0.86 16.28 -2.04
C ALA A 9 0.91 14.79 -2.41
N HIS A 10 0.82 13.87 -1.44
CA HIS A 10 0.89 12.44 -1.71
C HIS A 10 -0.44 11.91 -2.21
N LYS A 11 -0.38 11.05 -3.23
CA LYS A 11 -1.53 10.23 -3.60
C LYS A 11 -1.55 8.99 -2.73
N MET A 12 -2.71 8.70 -2.16
CA MET A 12 -2.87 7.55 -1.29
C MET A 12 -3.63 6.45 -2.01
N TYR A 13 -3.01 5.29 -2.11
CA TYR A 13 -3.58 4.07 -2.65
C TYR A 13 -3.79 3.07 -1.52
N ILE A 14 -4.88 2.33 -1.58
CA ILE A 14 -5.25 1.37 -0.54
C ILE A 14 -5.57 0.05 -1.24
N TYR A 15 -5.00 -1.05 -0.76
CA TYR A 15 -5.34 -2.39 -1.21
C TYR A 15 -5.85 -3.20 -0.03
N ASP A 16 -6.98 -3.87 -0.26
CA ASP A 16 -7.44 -4.98 0.56
C ASP A 16 -7.98 -6.12 -0.32
N PRO A 17 -7.96 -7.38 0.16
CA PRO A 17 -8.40 -8.53 -0.63
C PRO A 17 -9.87 -8.50 -1.08
N TRP A 18 -10.74 -7.75 -0.40
CA TRP A 18 -12.18 -7.72 -0.68
C TRP A 18 -12.54 -6.65 -1.72
N ASN A 19 -11.99 -5.45 -1.59
CA ASN A 19 -12.28 -4.32 -2.47
C ASN A 19 -11.27 -4.15 -3.61
N GLY A 20 -10.09 -4.75 -3.48
CA GLY A 20 -8.98 -4.57 -4.41
C GLY A 20 -8.28 -3.23 -4.25
N LEU A 21 -7.61 -2.77 -5.31
CA LEU A 21 -6.92 -1.49 -5.31
C LEU A 21 -7.89 -0.32 -5.42
N GLY A 22 -7.79 0.61 -4.48
CA GLY A 22 -8.51 1.88 -4.43
C GLY A 22 -7.58 3.10 -4.29
N ILE A 23 -8.18 4.28 -4.38
CA ILE A 23 -7.56 5.59 -4.17
C ILE A 23 -8.34 6.31 -3.07
N LEU A 24 -7.64 6.83 -2.07
CA LEU A 24 -8.27 7.74 -1.10
C LEU A 24 -8.48 9.11 -1.75
N THR A 25 -9.72 9.56 -1.79
CA THR A 25 -10.10 10.89 -2.29
C THR A 25 -9.90 11.94 -1.20
N LYS A 26 -10.01 13.22 -1.59
CA LYS A 26 -9.91 14.34 -0.64
C LYS A 26 -11.07 14.38 0.35
N GLU A 27 -12.19 13.77 -0.01
CA GLU A 27 -13.39 13.61 0.82
C GLU A 27 -13.28 12.41 1.77
N ALA A 28 -12.07 11.86 1.96
CA ALA A 28 -11.79 10.69 2.79
C ALA A 28 -12.59 9.44 2.39
N LYS A 29 -12.90 9.28 1.10
CA LYS A 29 -13.57 8.10 0.53
C LYS A 29 -12.59 7.25 -0.26
N ILE A 30 -12.82 5.94 -0.31
CA ILE A 30 -12.01 5.03 -1.11
C ILE A 30 -12.77 4.71 -2.40
N ASP A 31 -12.29 5.25 -3.50
CA ASP A 31 -12.81 4.95 -4.84
C ASP A 31 -12.00 3.83 -5.49
N PRO A 32 -12.62 2.89 -6.23
CA PRO A 32 -11.88 1.88 -6.98
C PRO A 32 -10.87 2.49 -7.95
N TYR A 33 -9.66 1.94 -7.99
CA TYR A 33 -8.66 2.39 -8.95
C TYR A 33 -9.02 1.91 -10.36
N ILE A 34 -9.19 2.87 -11.27
CA ILE A 34 -9.42 2.60 -12.69
C ILE A 34 -8.21 3.07 -13.51
N PRO A 35 -7.45 2.15 -14.16
CA PRO A 35 -6.28 2.53 -14.95
C PRO A 35 -6.67 3.36 -16.18
N LYS A 36 -6.07 4.55 -16.33
CA LYS A 36 -6.38 5.51 -17.41
C LYS A 36 -5.91 5.08 -18.81
N LYS A 37 -4.98 4.11 -18.92
CA LYS A 37 -4.49 3.55 -20.18
C LYS A 37 -4.53 2.03 -20.10
N GLY A 38 -5.34 1.42 -20.97
CA GLY A 38 -5.34 -0.03 -21.17
C GLY A 38 -5.85 -0.35 -22.57
N GLY A 39 -4.94 -0.68 -23.49
CA GLY A 39 -5.28 -1.47 -24.67
C GLY A 39 -5.51 -2.93 -24.28
N ARG A 40 -6.38 -3.64 -25.02
CA ARG A 40 -6.85 -5.06 -24.88
C ARG A 40 -7.30 -5.55 -23.49
N PHE A 41 -6.68 -5.16 -22.38
CA PHE A 41 -7.04 -5.52 -21.00
C PHE A 41 -8.23 -4.77 -20.42
N LYS A 42 -8.74 -3.74 -21.12
CA LYS A 42 -9.93 -3.00 -20.70
C LYS A 42 -11.22 -3.81 -20.83
N GLN A 43 -11.20 -4.92 -21.58
CA GLN A 43 -12.39 -5.75 -21.86
C GLN A 43 -12.62 -6.85 -20.81
N GLU A 44 -11.63 -7.19 -19.96
CA GLU A 44 -11.79 -8.24 -18.95
C GLU A 44 -11.95 -7.71 -17.52
N LEU A 45 -11.73 -6.41 -17.30
CA LEU A 45 -11.87 -5.78 -15.99
C LEU A 45 -13.11 -4.89 -15.98
N GLU A 46 -14.27 -5.48 -15.71
CA GLU A 46 -15.50 -4.78 -15.30
C GLU A 46 -15.34 -4.17 -13.89
N GLY A 47 -14.30 -3.36 -13.68
CA GLY A 47 -14.36 -2.25 -12.73
C GLY A 47 -13.45 -2.31 -11.49
N LYS A 48 -12.79 -3.42 -11.13
CA LYS A 48 -11.91 -3.46 -9.95
C LYS A 48 -10.68 -4.35 -10.11
N ILE A 49 -9.53 -3.88 -9.63
CA ILE A 49 -8.28 -4.66 -9.61
C ILE A 49 -8.19 -5.37 -8.26
N GLN A 50 -8.72 -6.59 -8.18
CA GLN A 50 -8.72 -7.39 -6.95
C GLN A 50 -7.43 -8.20 -6.75
N ASP A 51 -6.71 -8.51 -7.83
CA ASP A 51 -5.49 -9.29 -7.77
C ASP A 51 -4.33 -8.47 -7.14
N LEU A 52 -3.72 -9.03 -6.10
CA LEU A 52 -2.61 -8.39 -5.39
C LEU A 52 -1.42 -8.17 -6.32
N VAL A 53 -1.07 -9.15 -7.17
CA VAL A 53 0.10 -9.05 -8.05
C VAL A 53 -0.07 -7.93 -9.07
N GLN A 54 -1.24 -7.81 -9.69
CA GLN A 54 -1.57 -6.70 -10.57
C GLN A 54 -1.51 -5.36 -9.83
N SER A 55 -2.06 -5.30 -8.63
CA SER A 55 -2.03 -4.10 -7.78
C SER A 55 -0.58 -3.66 -7.49
N LEU A 56 0.29 -4.60 -7.10
CA LEU A 56 1.71 -4.35 -6.84
C LEU A 56 2.43 -3.80 -8.08
N ASN A 57 2.16 -4.35 -9.28
CA ASN A 57 2.80 -3.87 -10.52
C ASN A 57 2.40 -2.44 -10.87
N ILE A 58 1.13 -2.09 -10.65
CA ILE A 58 0.63 -0.73 -10.87
C ILE A 58 1.31 0.21 -9.87
N ILE A 59 1.32 -0.17 -8.60
CA ILE A 59 1.86 0.66 -7.52
C ILE A 59 3.37 0.84 -7.63
N ASP A 60 4.12 -0.15 -8.10
CA ASP A 60 5.56 -0.01 -8.34
C ASP A 60 5.86 1.19 -9.26
N SER A 61 5.09 1.33 -10.35
CA SER A 61 5.21 2.48 -11.26
C SER A 61 4.82 3.79 -10.59
N LYS A 62 3.84 3.78 -9.67
CA LYS A 62 3.37 4.95 -8.95
C LYS A 62 4.37 5.44 -7.92
N LEU A 63 4.86 4.55 -7.07
CA LEU A 63 5.85 4.82 -6.03
C LEU A 63 7.13 5.46 -6.61
N LYS A 64 7.56 5.02 -7.79
CA LYS A 64 8.75 5.54 -8.48
C LYS A 64 8.49 6.85 -9.23
N GLY A 65 7.29 7.04 -9.77
CA GLY A 65 6.92 8.20 -10.58
C GLY A 65 6.49 9.42 -9.76
N GLU A 66 5.71 9.23 -8.70
CA GLU A 66 5.04 10.29 -7.96
C GLU A 66 5.06 10.07 -6.43
N LYS A 67 4.88 11.15 -5.66
CA LYS A 67 4.78 11.09 -4.19
C LYS A 67 3.56 10.23 -3.83
N THR A 68 3.81 9.05 -3.25
CA THR A 68 2.77 8.04 -3.09
C THR A 68 2.81 7.43 -1.69
N ILE A 69 1.64 7.27 -1.08
CA ILE A 69 1.45 6.43 0.11
C ILE A 69 0.66 5.21 -0.35
N PHE A 70 1.17 4.02 -0.08
CA PHE A 70 0.46 2.78 -0.36
C PHE A 70 0.18 2.05 0.94
N VAL A 71 -1.10 1.81 1.22
CA VAL A 71 -1.55 1.03 2.36
C VAL A 71 -2.06 -0.31 1.89
N ILE A 72 -1.54 -1.38 2.48
CA ILE A 72 -2.03 -2.73 2.30
C ILE A 72 -2.60 -3.17 3.63
N HIS A 73 -3.87 -3.61 3.65
CA HIS A 73 -4.47 -4.12 4.88
C HIS A 73 -5.30 -5.37 4.66
N GLY A 74 -5.60 -6.06 5.78
CA GLY A 74 -6.48 -7.22 5.79
C GLY A 74 -5.91 -8.45 5.08
N LEU A 75 -4.59 -8.50 4.88
CA LEU A 75 -3.93 -9.70 4.38
C LEU A 75 -3.92 -10.81 5.45
N THR A 76 -4.13 -12.03 5.00
CA THR A 76 -3.97 -13.25 5.79
C THR A 76 -2.63 -13.92 5.48
N GLN A 77 -2.18 -14.85 6.34
CA GLN A 77 -0.89 -15.54 6.16
C GLN A 77 -0.77 -16.29 4.83
N GLU A 78 -1.91 -16.77 4.30
CA GLU A 78 -2.01 -17.55 3.06
C GLU A 78 -2.41 -16.69 1.85
N VAL A 79 -1.93 -15.44 1.79
CA VAL A 79 -2.24 -14.55 0.67
C VAL A 79 -1.62 -15.04 -0.64
N LYS A 80 -2.46 -15.19 -1.67
CA LYS A 80 -2.00 -15.44 -3.04
C LYS A 80 -1.14 -14.27 -3.51
N GLY A 81 0.08 -14.56 -3.96
CA GLY A 81 1.05 -13.54 -4.36
C GLY A 81 2.00 -13.08 -3.25
N LYS A 82 2.01 -13.74 -2.08
CA LYS A 82 2.95 -13.47 -0.97
C LYS A 82 4.41 -13.32 -1.42
N THR A 83 4.93 -14.25 -2.22
CA THR A 83 6.31 -14.18 -2.74
C THR A 83 6.56 -12.90 -3.54
N ARG A 84 5.57 -12.46 -4.33
CA ARG A 84 5.67 -11.23 -5.11
C ARG A 84 5.60 -9.99 -4.20
N LEU A 85 4.76 -10.02 -3.17
CA LEU A 85 4.70 -8.97 -2.15
C LEU A 85 6.06 -8.82 -1.46
N LEU A 86 6.65 -9.90 -0.97
CA LEU A 86 7.96 -9.89 -0.30
C LEU A 86 9.05 -9.35 -1.21
N SER A 87 9.12 -9.84 -2.45
CA SER A 87 10.05 -9.32 -3.46
C SER A 87 9.87 -7.81 -3.73
N ALA A 88 8.63 -7.34 -3.80
CA ALA A 88 8.33 -5.92 -3.97
C ALA A 88 8.78 -5.09 -2.77
N LEU A 89 8.45 -5.52 -1.54
CA LEU A 89 8.83 -4.84 -0.31
C LEU A 89 10.35 -4.68 -0.19
N ARG A 90 11.12 -5.74 -0.45
CA ARG A 90 12.58 -5.67 -0.44
C ARG A 90 13.12 -4.72 -1.50
N SER A 91 12.58 -4.79 -2.72
CA SER A 91 12.96 -3.89 -3.81
C SER A 91 12.68 -2.42 -3.47
N TRP A 92 11.56 -2.16 -2.80
CA TRP A 92 11.14 -0.83 -2.39
C TRP A 92 11.96 -0.29 -1.21
N ALA A 93 12.30 -1.14 -0.24
CA ALA A 93 13.08 -0.74 0.94
C ALA A 93 14.44 -0.12 0.57
N ILE A 94 15.05 -0.57 -0.52
CA ILE A 94 16.35 -0.06 -1.00
C ILE A 94 16.24 0.92 -2.19
N SER A 95 15.03 1.36 -2.54
CA SER A 95 14.82 2.15 -3.74
C SER A 95 15.14 3.64 -3.54
N ALA A 96 16.16 4.14 -4.23
CA ALA A 96 16.52 5.55 -4.25
C ALA A 96 15.37 6.45 -4.79
N ASP A 97 14.57 5.94 -5.72
CA ASP A 97 13.43 6.69 -6.28
C ASP A 97 12.36 6.94 -5.20
N LEU A 98 12.02 5.93 -4.41
CA LEU A 98 11.03 6.05 -3.33
C LEU A 98 11.51 7.02 -2.25
N ILE A 99 12.79 6.93 -1.86
CA ILE A 99 13.40 7.85 -0.88
C ILE A 99 13.32 9.29 -1.39
N ARG A 100 13.71 9.53 -2.65
CA ARG A 100 13.67 10.86 -3.27
C ARG A 100 12.24 11.41 -3.36
N LYS A 101 11.25 10.55 -3.63
CA LYS A 101 9.84 10.93 -3.67
C LYS A 101 9.20 11.00 -2.29
N ARG A 102 9.90 10.57 -1.23
CA ARG A 102 9.35 10.39 0.12
C ARG A 102 8.08 9.53 0.09
N SER A 103 8.05 8.52 -0.78
CA SER A 103 6.94 7.58 -0.89
C SER A 103 6.97 6.61 0.28
N LEU A 104 5.80 6.15 0.72
CA LEU A 104 5.64 5.29 1.89
C LEU A 104 4.81 4.06 1.54
N ILE A 105 5.17 2.93 2.14
CA ILE A 105 4.40 1.69 2.10
C ILE A 105 4.06 1.32 3.54
N ILE A 106 2.79 1.02 3.79
CA ILE A 106 2.29 0.65 5.12
C ILE A 106 1.60 -0.71 5.00
N LEU A 107 2.10 -1.69 5.75
CA LEU A 107 1.42 -2.96 5.97
C LEU A 107 0.63 -2.86 7.28
N LEU A 108 -0.69 -2.81 7.19
CA LEU A 108 -1.57 -2.65 8.33
C LEU A 108 -2.33 -3.95 8.62
N GLY A 109 -2.20 -4.46 9.85
CA GLY A 109 -2.92 -5.64 10.29
C GLY A 109 -2.59 -6.01 11.73
N ALA A 110 -3.26 -7.04 12.26
CA ALA A 110 -3.02 -7.51 13.62
C ALA A 110 -1.68 -8.25 13.79
N ALA A 111 -1.17 -8.87 12.71
CA ALA A 111 0.09 -9.62 12.73
C ALA A 111 0.84 -9.49 11.39
N PRO A 112 1.26 -8.26 10.99
CA PRO A 112 1.92 -8.03 9.71
C PRO A 112 3.26 -8.79 9.62
N ALA A 113 3.97 -8.95 10.74
CA ALA A 113 5.22 -9.71 10.80
C ALA A 113 5.06 -11.17 10.37
N ALA A 114 3.89 -11.80 10.58
CA ALA A 114 3.64 -13.18 10.13
C ALA A 114 3.55 -13.32 8.60
N LEU A 115 3.39 -12.20 7.89
CA LEU A 115 3.42 -12.15 6.43
C LEU A 115 4.85 -12.11 5.89
N LEU A 116 5.82 -11.76 6.74
CA LEU A 116 7.19 -11.49 6.34
C LEU A 116 8.07 -12.70 6.62
N ASP A 117 9.09 -12.87 5.77
CA ASP A 117 10.25 -13.69 6.13
C ASP A 117 11.30 -12.83 6.84
N GLU A 118 12.28 -13.50 7.44
CA GLU A 118 13.36 -12.89 8.22
C GLU A 118 14.05 -11.76 7.46
N GLU A 119 14.47 -12.02 6.22
CA GLU A 119 15.14 -11.03 5.36
C GLU A 119 14.28 -9.78 5.13
N THR A 120 12.97 -9.93 4.89
CA THR A 120 12.09 -8.77 4.68
C THR A 120 11.85 -8.02 5.98
N ASN A 121 11.78 -8.73 7.12
CA ASN A 121 11.55 -8.14 8.42
C ASN A 121 12.70 -7.21 8.85
N ASP A 122 13.95 -7.58 8.50
CA ASP A 122 15.14 -6.76 8.76
C ASP A 122 15.17 -5.44 7.99
N LEU A 123 14.39 -5.34 6.90
CA LEU A 123 14.37 -4.17 6.01
C LEU A 123 13.23 -3.19 6.32
N ILE A 124 12.33 -3.54 7.24
CA ILE A 124 11.15 -2.73 7.55
C ILE A 124 11.15 -2.23 8.98
N ALA A 125 10.48 -1.10 9.20
CA ALA A 125 10.21 -0.61 10.55
C ALA A 125 8.86 -1.18 11.03
N ASN A 126 8.88 -1.91 12.14
CA ASN A 126 7.67 -2.34 12.83
C ASN A 126 7.23 -1.27 13.83
N ILE A 127 5.97 -0.84 13.73
CA ILE A 127 5.38 0.16 14.64
C ILE A 127 4.18 -0.51 15.31
N GLU A 128 4.31 -0.74 16.62
CA GLU A 128 3.20 -1.21 17.44
C GLU A 128 2.38 -0.02 17.91
N VAL A 129 1.10 0.00 17.55
CA VAL A 129 0.14 1.00 18.04
C VAL A 129 -0.61 0.35 19.19
N GLY A 130 -0.28 0.73 20.43
CA GLY A 130 -1.03 0.31 21.59
C GLY A 130 -2.48 0.77 21.47
N ALA A 131 -3.43 -0.08 21.86
CA ALA A 131 -4.79 0.39 22.09
C ALA A 131 -4.73 1.42 23.21
N GLY A 132 -5.11 2.66 22.92
CA GLY A 132 -5.32 3.64 23.98
C GLY A 132 -6.33 3.06 24.96
N ASN A 133 -6.05 3.14 26.26
CA ASN A 133 -7.09 2.88 27.25
C ASN A 133 -8.22 3.88 26.95
N ASP A 134 -9.40 3.38 26.59
CA ASP A 134 -10.65 4.15 26.43
C ASP A 134 -11.13 4.70 27.79
N SER A 135 -10.24 5.35 28.55
CA SER A 135 -10.50 5.92 29.87
C SER A 135 -10.25 7.43 29.94
N GLU A 136 -10.11 8.12 28.80
CA GLU A 136 -9.97 9.59 28.75
C GLU A 136 -11.15 10.30 28.04
N TYR A 137 -12.28 9.62 27.87
CA TYR A 137 -13.54 10.25 27.47
C TYR A 137 -14.66 9.92 28.47
N GLU A 138 -14.52 10.44 29.70
CA GLU A 138 -15.65 10.72 30.61
C GLU A 138 -15.76 12.22 30.88
#